data_AF-A0A2J8TUV0-F1
#
_entry.id   AF-A0A2J8TUV0-F1
#
_cell.length_a   1.000
_cell.length_b   1.000
_cell.length_c   1.000
_cell.angle_alpha   90.00
_cell.angle_beta   90.00
_cell.angle_gamma   90.00
#
_symmetry.space_group_name_H-M   'P 1'
#
loop_
_entity.id
_entity.type
_entity.pdbx_description
1 polymer ?
#
loop_
_entity_poly.entity_id
_entity_poly.type
_entity_poly.pdbx_seq_one_letter_code
_entity_poly.pdbx_strand_id
1 'polypeptide(L)'
;MAGIFYFALFSCLFGICDAVTGSRVYPANEVTLLDSRSVQGELGWIASPLEGGWEEVSIMDEKNTPIRTYQVCNVMEPSQNNWLRTDWITREGAQRVYIEIKFTLRDCNSLPGVMGTCKETFNLYYYESDNDKERFIRENQFVKIDTIA
;
A
#
# COMPACT_ATOMS: atom_id res chain seq x y z
N MET A 1 7.20 -29.86 63.86
CA MET A 1 6.47 -30.89 63.08
C MET A 1 5.28 -30.19 62.45
N ALA A 2 5.12 -30.00 61.15
CA ALA A 2 5.84 -30.33 59.91
C ALA A 2 5.54 -29.16 58.93
N GLY A 3 6.52 -28.60 58.21
CA GLY A 3 6.83 -28.99 56.82
C GLY A 3 5.74 -28.46 55.87
N ILE A 4 5.92 -27.37 55.11
CA ILE A 4 6.58 -27.31 53.78
C ILE A 4 6.04 -28.43 52.86
N PHE A 5 5.76 -28.10 51.58
CA PHE A 5 5.20 -28.94 50.50
C PHE A 5 3.66 -28.96 50.49
N TYR A 6 2.91 -28.32 49.59
CA TYR A 6 3.10 -28.16 48.14
C TYR A 6 2.51 -26.80 47.69
N PHE A 7 3.36 -25.78 47.72
CA PHE A 7 3.24 -24.58 46.90
C PHE A 7 3.71 -24.95 45.48
N ALA A 8 3.00 -25.84 44.80
CA ALA A 8 3.34 -26.24 43.42
C ALA A 8 2.16 -27.00 42.85
N LEU A 9 1.37 -26.34 41.99
CA LEU A 9 0.54 -26.88 40.90
C LEU A 9 -0.59 -25.90 40.55
N PHE A 10 -0.24 -24.64 40.34
CA PHE A 10 -0.92 -23.86 39.32
C PHE A 10 0.18 -23.39 38.38
N SER A 11 0.66 -24.34 37.58
CA SER A 11 1.56 -24.10 36.46
C SER A 11 0.88 -23.05 35.58
N CYS A 12 1.38 -21.82 35.69
CA CYS A 12 1.23 -20.78 34.68
C CYS A 12 1.74 -21.33 33.34
N LEU A 13 0.89 -22.06 32.63
CA LEU A 13 0.94 -22.16 31.18
C LEU A 13 0.24 -20.93 30.61
N PHE A 14 0.77 -19.74 30.95
CA PHE A 14 0.76 -18.65 29.98
C PHE A 14 1.76 -19.08 28.92
N GLY A 15 1.30 -19.97 28.03
CA GLY A 15 1.94 -20.13 26.74
C GLY A 15 1.92 -18.74 26.12
N ILE A 16 3.06 -18.08 26.14
CA ILE A 16 3.33 -16.97 25.25
C ILE A 16 3.24 -17.62 23.86
N CYS A 17 2.04 -17.63 23.30
CA CYS A 17 1.85 -17.82 21.88
C CYS A 17 2.36 -16.51 21.29
N ASP A 18 3.70 -16.38 21.22
CA ASP A 18 4.33 -15.48 20.28
C ASP A 18 3.93 -16.05 18.92
N ALA A 19 2.74 -15.63 18.47
CA ALA A 19 2.44 -15.63 17.07
C ALA A 19 3.57 -14.79 16.46
N VAL A 20 4.58 -15.49 15.93
CA VAL A 20 5.60 -14.89 15.08
C VAL A 20 4.85 -14.45 13.83
N THR A 21 4.15 -13.31 13.93
CA THR A 21 3.85 -12.50 12.78
C THR A 21 5.22 -12.21 12.18
N GLY A 22 5.47 -12.72 10.98
CA GLY A 22 6.74 -12.51 10.31
C GLY A 22 7.01 -11.03 10.22
N SER A 23 7.83 -10.51 11.14
CA SER A 23 8.08 -9.08 11.25
C SER A 23 8.79 -8.65 9.97
N ARG A 24 8.21 -7.65 9.29
CA ARG A 24 8.89 -7.02 8.16
C ARG A 24 10.17 -6.38 8.70
N VAL A 25 11.29 -6.81 8.14
CA VAL A 25 12.60 -6.25 8.49
C VAL A 25 12.86 -5.08 7.56
N TYR A 26 12.91 -3.88 8.13
CA TYR A 26 13.36 -2.68 7.42
C TYR A 26 14.85 -2.46 7.67
N PRO A 27 15.59 -1.89 6.72
CA PRO A 27 16.99 -1.51 6.94
C PRO A 27 17.12 -0.51 8.10
N ALA A 28 18.17 -0.65 8.92
CA ALA A 28 18.36 0.19 10.11
C ALA A 28 18.63 1.68 9.77
N ASN A 29 18.95 1.99 8.51
CA ASN A 29 19.22 3.33 8.00
C ASN A 29 17.99 3.97 7.30
N GLU A 30 16.82 3.32 7.36
CA GLU A 30 15.59 3.78 6.72
C GLU A 30 14.48 3.97 7.76
N VAL A 31 13.68 5.02 7.59
CA VAL A 31 12.48 5.27 8.39
C VAL A 31 11.28 5.17 7.47
N THR A 32 10.42 4.18 7.72
CA THR A 32 9.23 3.92 6.91
C THR A 32 8.15 4.95 7.20
N LEU A 33 7.85 5.81 6.22
CA LEU A 33 6.76 6.80 6.33
C LEU A 33 5.38 6.20 5.96
N LEU A 34 5.36 5.25 5.03
CA LEU A 34 4.16 4.51 4.61
C LEU A 34 4.57 3.15 4.05
N ASP A 35 3.91 2.08 4.51
CA ASP A 35 3.97 0.75 3.90
C ASP A 35 2.55 0.19 3.77
N SER A 36 2.03 0.17 2.53
CA SER A 36 0.67 -0.29 2.22
C SER A 36 0.42 -1.73 2.63
N ARG A 37 1.44 -2.59 2.63
CA ARG A 37 1.27 -4.00 3.01
C ARG A 37 1.33 -4.23 4.52
N SER A 38 1.66 -3.20 5.31
CA SER A 38 1.59 -3.24 6.77
C SER A 38 0.24 -2.78 7.33
N VAL A 39 -0.58 -2.13 6.50
CA VAL A 39 -1.91 -1.65 6.87
C VAL A 39 -2.85 -2.85 7.10
N GLN A 40 -3.54 -2.84 8.24
CA GLN A 40 -4.56 -3.84 8.56
C GLN A 40 -5.92 -3.37 8.04
N GLY A 41 -6.61 -4.22 7.27
CA GLY A 41 -7.93 -3.89 6.73
C GLY A 41 -7.86 -3.34 5.31
N GLU A 42 -8.63 -2.29 5.03
CA GLU A 42 -8.65 -1.55 3.76
C GLU A 42 -7.59 -0.44 3.78
N LEU A 43 -7.02 -0.11 2.61
CA LEU A 43 -6.09 1.02 2.50
C LEU A 43 -6.82 2.36 2.56
N GLY A 44 -8.05 2.41 2.02
CA GLY A 44 -8.89 3.60 2.08
C GLY A 44 -8.38 4.79 1.26
N TRP A 45 -7.50 4.55 0.29
CA TRP A 45 -7.01 5.60 -0.60
C TRP A 45 -8.12 6.13 -1.50
N ILE A 46 -7.99 7.39 -1.90
CA ILE A 46 -9.03 8.10 -2.65
C ILE A 46 -8.80 7.91 -4.15
N ALA A 47 -9.73 7.22 -4.81
CA ALA A 47 -9.78 7.08 -6.26
C ALA A 47 -10.60 8.21 -6.90
N SER A 48 -10.19 8.66 -8.09
CA SER A 48 -10.97 9.57 -8.94
C SER A 48 -10.83 9.13 -10.40
N PRO A 49 -11.89 8.63 -11.05
CA PRO A 49 -13.25 8.46 -10.52
C PRO A 49 -13.32 7.44 -9.37
N LEU A 50 -14.36 7.54 -8.53
CA LEU A 50 -14.56 6.63 -7.39
C LEU A 50 -14.89 5.19 -7.83
N GLU A 51 -15.53 5.04 -8.99
CA GLU A 51 -15.91 3.76 -9.58
C GLU A 51 -15.44 3.70 -11.04
N GLY A 52 -15.13 2.49 -11.50
CA GLY A 52 -14.65 2.27 -12.87
C GLY A 52 -13.25 2.78 -13.14
N GLY A 53 -12.47 3.13 -12.11
CA GLY A 53 -11.07 3.55 -12.20
C GLY A 53 -10.14 2.61 -11.45
N TRP A 54 -9.43 3.12 -10.45
CA TRP A 54 -8.64 2.32 -9.54
C TRP A 54 -9.52 1.61 -8.52
N GLU A 55 -9.37 0.29 -8.42
CA GLU A 55 -10.15 -0.56 -7.52
C GLU A 55 -9.24 -1.25 -6.50
N GLU A 56 -9.65 -1.26 -5.23
CA GLU A 56 -8.93 -2.00 -4.19
C GLU A 56 -9.23 -3.50 -4.29
N VAL A 57 -8.18 -4.31 -4.38
CA VAL A 57 -8.28 -5.77 -4.47
C VAL A 57 -7.33 -6.42 -3.47
N SER A 58 -7.83 -7.48 -2.81
CA SER A 58 -7.01 -8.33 -1.95
C SER A 58 -6.33 -9.43 -2.78
N ILE A 59 -5.01 -9.49 -2.70
CA ILE A 59 -4.18 -10.53 -3.33
C ILE A 59 -3.47 -11.30 -2.22
N MET A 60 -3.30 -12.61 -2.36
CA MET A 60 -2.48 -13.40 -1.44
C MET A 60 -1.01 -13.28 -1.85
N ASP A 61 -0.14 -12.93 -0.90
CA ASP A 61 1.31 -12.98 -1.15
C ASP A 61 1.86 -14.42 -1.09
N GLU A 62 3.17 -14.58 -1.34
CA GLU A 62 3.86 -15.88 -1.33
C GLU A 62 3.73 -16.66 -0.01
N LYS A 63 3.43 -15.96 1.09
CA LYS A 63 3.25 -16.54 2.43
C LYS A 63 1.77 -16.73 2.77
N ASN A 64 0.88 -16.67 1.78
CA ASN A 64 -0.58 -16.69 1.93
C ASN A 64 -1.10 -15.60 2.89
N THR A 65 -0.40 -14.47 2.98
CA THR A 65 -0.89 -13.30 3.71
C THR A 65 -1.70 -12.43 2.76
N PRO A 66 -2.95 -12.08 3.09
CA PRO A 66 -3.73 -11.17 2.27
C PRO A 66 -3.08 -9.77 2.31
N ILE A 67 -2.80 -9.22 1.14
CA ILE A 67 -2.31 -7.86 0.96
C ILE A 67 -3.31 -7.06 0.13
N ARG A 68 -3.47 -5.78 0.50
CA ARG A 68 -4.29 -4.85 -0.28
C ARG A 68 -3.47 -4.26 -1.41
N THR A 69 -4.07 -4.23 -2.59
CA THR A 69 -3.48 -3.71 -3.82
C THR A 69 -4.51 -2.87 -4.55
N TYR A 70 -4.05 -2.03 -5.48
CA TYR A 70 -4.93 -1.30 -6.39
C TYR A 70 -4.67 -1.74 -7.81
N GLN A 71 -5.75 -1.91 -8.58
CA GLN A 71 -5.68 -2.28 -9.99
C GLN A 71 -6.57 -1.40 -10.85
N VAL A 72 -6.20 -1.22 -12.12
CA VAL A 72 -7.02 -0.58 -13.16
C VAL A 72 -6.66 -1.21 -14.51
N CYS A 73 -7.65 -1.52 -15.35
CA CYS A 73 -7.42 -2.20 -16.64
C CYS A 73 -8.42 -1.76 -17.73
N ASN A 74 -8.68 -0.45 -17.82
CA ASN A 74 -9.62 0.12 -18.81
C ASN A 74 -8.98 0.33 -20.18
N VAL A 75 -8.28 -0.68 -20.67
CA VAL A 75 -7.44 -0.62 -21.88
C VAL A 75 -8.23 -0.43 -23.18
N MET A 76 -9.53 -0.73 -23.18
CA MET A 76 -10.42 -0.59 -24.33
C MET A 76 -10.97 0.84 -24.48
N GLU A 77 -10.86 1.66 -23.44
CA GLU A 77 -11.45 2.99 -23.41
C GLU A 77 -10.42 4.06 -23.79
N PRO A 78 -10.77 5.01 -24.66
CA PRO A 78 -9.89 6.12 -24.98
C PRO A 78 -9.79 7.11 -23.81
N SER A 79 -8.69 7.89 -23.78
CA SER A 79 -8.54 9.07 -22.92
C SER A 79 -8.75 8.83 -21.42
N GLN A 80 -8.23 7.71 -20.90
CA GLN A 80 -8.28 7.40 -19.47
C GLN A 80 -7.49 8.43 -18.63
N ASN A 81 -8.08 8.85 -17.50
CA ASN A 81 -7.49 9.75 -16.51
C ASN A 81 -7.86 9.29 -15.09
N ASN A 82 -7.32 8.13 -14.67
CA ASN A 82 -7.65 7.51 -13.39
C ASN A 82 -6.60 7.88 -12.34
N TRP A 83 -7.02 8.64 -11.34
CA TRP A 83 -6.18 9.05 -10.21
C TRP A 83 -6.41 8.14 -9.01
N LEU A 84 -5.32 7.87 -8.30
CA LEU A 84 -5.32 7.21 -7.00
C LEU A 84 -4.41 7.98 -6.08
N ARG A 85 -4.93 8.38 -4.91
CA ARG A 85 -4.23 9.22 -3.96
C ARG A 85 -4.19 8.56 -2.59
N THR A 86 -3.00 8.44 -2.03
CA THR A 86 -2.81 8.02 -0.65
C THR A 86 -3.47 8.99 0.34
N ASP A 87 -3.54 8.58 1.60
CA ASP A 87 -3.72 9.53 2.68
C ASP A 87 -2.48 10.42 2.84
N TRP A 88 -2.63 11.46 3.66
CA TRP A 88 -1.54 12.37 3.99
C TRP A 88 -0.41 11.62 4.70
N ILE A 89 0.83 11.81 4.24
CA ILE A 89 2.02 11.14 4.78
C ILE A 89 2.91 12.22 5.43
N THR A 90 3.18 12.07 6.74
CA THR A 90 4.13 12.95 7.42
C THR A 90 5.54 12.73 6.88
N ARG A 91 6.28 13.81 6.65
CA ARG A 91 7.71 13.72 6.28
C ARG A 91 8.64 13.51 7.48
N GLU A 92 8.14 13.59 8.71
CA GLU A 92 8.91 13.45 9.97
C GLU A 92 10.24 14.25 10.00
N GLY A 93 10.24 15.44 9.39
CA GLY A 93 11.44 16.29 9.30
C GLY A 93 12.40 15.95 8.15
N ALA A 94 12.19 14.85 7.43
CA ALA A 94 12.96 14.51 6.24
C ALA A 94 12.83 15.58 5.15
N GLN A 95 13.92 15.82 4.43
CA GLN A 95 13.98 16.70 3.25
C GLN A 95 14.04 15.90 1.94
N ARG A 96 14.35 14.61 2.04
CA ARG A 96 14.38 13.69 0.91
C ARG A 96 13.63 12.43 1.31
N VAL A 97 12.66 12.06 0.47
CA VAL A 97 11.83 10.88 0.63
C VAL A 97 12.09 9.96 -0.55
N TYR A 98 12.08 8.65 -0.29
CA TYR A 98 12.19 7.61 -1.31
C TYR A 98 10.85 6.88 -1.41
N ILE A 99 10.46 6.52 -2.63
CA ILE A 99 9.21 5.83 -2.90
C ILE A 99 9.56 4.52 -3.62
N GLU A 100 9.27 3.39 -2.98
CA GLU A 100 9.37 2.06 -3.59
C GLU A 100 7.96 1.61 -4.02
N ILE A 101 7.79 1.28 -5.30
CA ILE A 101 6.54 0.75 -5.84
C ILE A 101 6.79 -0.62 -6.42
N LYS A 102 6.03 -1.61 -5.95
CA LYS A 102 5.97 -2.95 -6.55
C LYS A 102 4.67 -3.06 -7.32
N PHE A 103 4.77 -3.27 -8.62
CA PHE A 103 3.62 -3.32 -9.52
C PHE A 103 3.79 -4.44 -10.54
N THR A 104 2.68 -4.81 -11.18
CA THR A 104 2.67 -5.67 -12.35
C THR A 104 1.97 -4.91 -13.48
N LEU A 105 2.55 -4.97 -14.68
CA LEU A 105 1.94 -4.44 -15.89
C LEU A 105 1.70 -5.57 -16.87
N ARG A 106 0.60 -5.46 -17.61
CA ARG A 106 0.28 -6.39 -18.70
C ARG A 106 0.67 -5.77 -20.02
N ASP A 107 1.46 -6.50 -20.81
CA ASP A 107 1.86 -6.12 -22.16
C ASP A 107 0.63 -5.89 -23.04
N CYS A 108 0.56 -4.74 -23.72
CA CYS A 108 -0.53 -4.38 -24.61
C CYS A 108 -0.67 -5.35 -25.79
N ASN A 109 0.42 -5.96 -26.23
CA ASN A 109 0.42 -6.96 -27.30
C ASN A 109 -0.27 -8.27 -26.86
N SER A 110 -0.40 -8.51 -25.56
CA SER A 110 -1.11 -9.67 -25.01
C SER A 110 -2.64 -9.49 -24.95
N LEU A 111 -3.14 -8.34 -25.39
CA LEU A 111 -4.55 -7.96 -25.33
C LEU A 111 -5.10 -7.75 -26.75
N PRO A 112 -6.17 -8.46 -27.15
CA PRO A 112 -6.76 -8.30 -28.47
C PRO A 112 -7.51 -6.96 -28.56
N GLY A 113 -7.29 -6.20 -29.64
CA GLY A 113 -8.12 -5.03 -29.97
C GLY A 113 -7.84 -3.74 -29.20
N VAL A 114 -6.73 -3.65 -28.45
CA VAL A 114 -6.38 -2.47 -27.62
C VAL A 114 -5.33 -1.53 -28.25
N MET A 115 -4.97 -1.77 -29.51
CA MET A 115 -3.91 -1.02 -30.19
C MET A 115 -4.30 0.45 -30.32
N GLY A 116 -3.57 1.34 -29.65
CA GLY A 116 -3.74 2.80 -29.69
C GLY A 116 -4.28 3.42 -28.38
N THR A 117 -5.04 2.67 -27.59
CA THR A 117 -5.58 3.12 -26.29
C THR A 117 -4.78 2.59 -25.11
N CYS A 118 -4.24 1.37 -25.22
CA CYS A 118 -3.44 0.75 -24.16
C CYS A 118 -2.12 1.49 -23.89
N LYS A 119 -1.74 1.52 -22.61
CA LYS A 119 -0.49 2.10 -22.11
C LYS A 119 0.18 1.10 -21.17
N GLU A 120 1.50 1.04 -21.23
CA GLU A 120 2.36 0.18 -20.40
C GLU A 120 3.15 1.03 -19.40
N THR A 121 2.57 2.16 -18.98
CA THR A 121 3.20 3.11 -18.08
C THR A 121 2.15 3.79 -17.22
N PHE A 122 2.53 4.23 -16.03
CA PHE A 122 1.72 5.13 -15.21
C PHE A 122 2.55 6.32 -14.74
N ASN A 123 1.90 7.41 -14.36
CA ASN A 123 2.59 8.61 -13.85
C ASN A 123 2.53 8.62 -12.32
N LEU A 124 3.65 9.01 -11.70
CA LEU A 124 3.75 9.20 -10.27
C LEU A 124 3.81 10.69 -9.95
N TYR A 125 3.09 11.13 -8.92
CA TYR A 125 2.98 12.52 -8.51
C TYR A 125 3.09 12.68 -7.00
N TYR A 126 3.37 13.90 -6.54
CA TYR A 126 3.23 14.29 -5.14
C TYR A 126 2.66 15.70 -5.00
N TYR A 127 2.16 16.02 -3.81
CA TYR A 127 1.71 17.35 -3.42
C TYR A 127 2.03 17.55 -1.95
N GLU A 128 2.71 18.66 -1.63
CA GLU A 128 3.07 19.02 -0.26
C GLU A 128 1.96 19.87 0.36
N SER A 129 1.55 19.52 1.58
CA SER A 129 0.51 20.23 2.32
C SER A 129 0.74 20.14 3.82
N ASP A 130 0.50 21.23 4.52
CA ASP A 130 0.44 21.27 5.99
C ASP A 130 -0.92 20.78 6.53
N ASN A 131 -1.90 20.50 5.64
CA ASN A 131 -3.24 20.06 6.01
C ASN A 131 -3.41 18.55 5.80
N ASP A 132 -3.54 17.81 6.90
CA ASP A 132 -3.72 16.35 6.93
C ASP A 132 -5.13 15.88 6.51
N LYS A 133 -6.09 16.80 6.35
CA LYS A 133 -7.52 16.51 6.11
C LYS A 133 -8.03 17.04 4.78
N GLU A 134 -7.15 17.33 3.83
CA GLU A 134 -7.54 17.78 2.50
C GLU A 134 -8.32 16.69 1.74
N ARG A 135 -9.61 16.95 1.54
CA ARG A 135 -10.53 16.03 0.84
C ARG A 135 -10.49 16.16 -0.67
N PHE A 136 -10.24 17.37 -1.17
CA PHE A 136 -10.27 17.67 -2.61
C PHE A 136 -9.02 18.46 -2.99
N ILE A 137 -8.06 17.77 -3.61
CA ILE A 137 -6.85 18.37 -4.18
C ILE A 137 -7.06 18.38 -5.69
N ARG A 138 -6.82 19.52 -6.33
CA ARG A 138 -6.96 19.63 -7.78
C ARG A 138 -5.77 19.00 -8.46
N GLU A 139 -5.99 18.36 -9.61
CA GLU A 139 -4.93 17.70 -10.41
C GLU A 139 -3.76 18.65 -10.73
N ASN A 140 -4.03 19.94 -10.92
CA ASN A 140 -3.01 20.94 -11.24
C ASN A 140 -2.11 21.35 -10.06
N GLN A 141 -2.42 20.91 -8.83
CA GLN A 141 -1.57 21.16 -7.66
C GLN A 141 -0.49 20.08 -7.52
N PHE A 142 -0.68 18.92 -8.14
CA PHE A 142 0.28 17.84 -8.11
C PHE A 142 1.50 18.12 -8.99
N VAL A 143 2.67 17.83 -8.45
CA VAL A 143 3.94 17.87 -9.18
C VAL A 143 4.28 16.45 -9.64
N LYS A 144 4.60 16.31 -10.92
CA LYS A 144 5.00 15.02 -11.51
C LYS A 144 6.39 14.63 -11.01
N ILE A 145 6.52 13.41 -10.48
CA ILE A 145 7.79 12.79 -10.15
C ILE A 145 8.37 12.16 -11.42
N ASP A 146 7.65 11.18 -12.00
CA ASP A 146 8.13 10.46 -13.17
C ASP A 146 7.00 9.72 -13.92
N THR A 147 7.32 9.17 -15.09
CA THR A 147 6.54 8.12 -15.77
C THR A 147 7.22 6.77 -15.53
N ILE A 148 6.52 5.87 -14.84
CA ILE A 148 6.99 4.54 -14.48
C ILE A 148 6.63 3.54 -15.58
N ALA A 149 7.59 2.70 -15.96
CA ALA A 149 7.49 1.65 -16.98
C ALA A 149 8.03 0.32 -16.43
#